data_AF-A0A1L7BHH6-F1
#
_entry.id   AF-A0A1L7BHH6-F1
#
_cell.length_a   1.000
_cell.length_b   1.000
_cell.length_c   1.000
_cell.angle_alpha   90.00
_cell.angle_beta   90.00
_cell.angle_gamma   90.00
#
_symmetry.space_group_name_H-M   'P 1'
#
loop_
_entity.id
_entity.type
_entity.pdbx_description
1 polymer ?
#
loop_
_entity_poly.entity_id
_entity_poly.type
_entity_poly.pdbx_seq_one_letter_code
_entity_poly.pdbx_strand_id
1 'polypeptide(L)'
;MSEKRCLKNSYTITSWYNARSAFYCVKKYSAEKLVVITSRECEKLLDEIKEEANFRGECEKLLIDDPFEGIDELKSAIDKAKEFLKGFGSIVVNLTGGTTLLGYIVKEVSHKLNFGRKISYVMATDKRPIDEQKKNPYVVGEILEIDIK
;
A
#
# COMPACT_ATOMS: atom_id res chain seq x y z
N MET A 1 7.47 22.34 2.15
CA MET A 1 6.36 21.34 2.14
C MET A 1 6.33 20.70 0.76
N SER A 2 6.16 19.38 0.67
CA SER A 2 5.82 18.74 -0.62
C SER A 2 4.30 18.86 -0.81
N GLU A 3 3.87 19.30 -1.99
CA GLU A 3 2.46 19.26 -2.36
C GLU A 3 1.98 17.80 -2.45
N LYS A 4 0.80 17.49 -1.90
CA LYS A 4 0.18 16.18 -2.11
C LYS A 4 -0.23 16.05 -3.57
N ARG A 5 0.18 14.99 -4.25
CA ARG A 5 -0.25 14.74 -5.64
C ARG A 5 -1.71 14.30 -5.62
N CYS A 6 -2.62 15.26 -5.81
CA CYS A 6 -4.05 15.01 -5.79
C CYS A 6 -4.49 14.33 -7.09
N LEU A 7 -4.70 13.01 -7.01
CA LEU A 7 -5.21 12.20 -8.10
C LEU A 7 -6.70 11.96 -7.84
N LYS A 8 -7.59 12.61 -8.61
CA LYS A 8 -9.05 12.35 -8.53
C LYS A 8 -9.35 10.88 -8.83
N ASN A 9 -10.29 10.29 -8.10
CA ASN A 9 -10.74 8.91 -8.24
C ASN A 9 -9.58 7.90 -8.05
N SER A 10 -8.73 8.12 -7.04
CA SER A 10 -7.51 7.33 -6.80
C SER A 10 -7.49 6.57 -5.48
N TYR A 11 -6.77 5.45 -5.50
CA TYR A 11 -6.60 4.50 -4.41
C TYR A 11 -5.12 4.17 -4.26
N THR A 12 -4.72 3.72 -3.08
CA THR A 12 -3.42 3.05 -2.89
C THR A 12 -3.65 1.59 -2.49
N ILE A 13 -3.09 0.65 -3.24
CA ILE A 13 -2.89 -0.75 -2.82
C ILE A 13 -1.47 -0.87 -2.27
N THR A 14 -1.29 -1.52 -1.13
CA THR A 14 0.00 -1.47 -0.43
C THR A 14 0.17 -2.65 0.54
N SER A 15 1.34 -3.30 0.50
CA SER A 15 1.66 -4.49 1.32
C SER A 15 2.36 -4.07 2.60
N TRP A 16 1.83 -4.44 3.77
CA TRP A 16 2.32 -3.97 5.07
C TRP A 16 2.80 -5.14 5.94
N TYR A 17 4.05 -5.03 6.38
CA TYR A 17 4.70 -5.87 7.38
C TYR A 17 5.51 -5.02 8.36
N ASN A 18 6.08 -3.89 7.91
CA ASN A 18 6.43 -2.77 8.78
C ASN A 18 5.77 -1.45 8.32
N ALA A 19 5.52 -0.54 9.26
CA ALA A 19 4.71 0.65 9.09
C ALA A 19 5.28 1.75 8.15
N ARG A 20 6.54 1.65 7.71
CA ARG A 20 7.32 2.84 7.32
C ARG A 20 7.06 3.28 5.88
N SER A 21 7.28 2.40 4.90
CA SER A 21 7.00 2.68 3.48
C SER A 21 5.51 2.88 3.20
N ALA A 22 4.65 2.20 3.98
CA ALA A 22 3.21 2.40 4.00
C ALA A 22 2.84 3.88 4.20
N PHE A 23 3.37 4.47 5.27
CA PHE A 23 3.18 5.89 5.60
C PHE A 23 3.61 6.82 4.45
N TYR A 24 4.70 6.54 3.72
CA TYR A 24 5.20 7.46 2.68
C TYR A 24 4.21 7.58 1.51
N CYS A 25 3.63 6.45 1.09
CA CYS A 25 2.64 6.44 0.01
C CYS A 25 1.35 7.15 0.44
N VAL A 26 0.84 6.86 1.64
CA VAL A 26 -0.38 7.48 2.18
C VAL A 26 -0.20 8.97 2.49
N LYS A 27 1.03 9.42 2.82
CA LYS A 27 1.34 10.85 2.99
C LYS A 27 1.43 11.58 1.64
N LYS A 28 2.06 10.99 0.62
CA LYS A 28 2.33 11.63 -0.69
C LYS A 28 1.14 11.63 -1.65
N TYR A 29 0.36 10.55 -1.70
CA TYR A 29 -0.81 10.41 -2.57
C TYR A 29 -2.10 10.62 -1.78
N SER A 30 -2.94 11.56 -2.24
CA SER A 30 -4.24 11.82 -1.61
C SER A 30 -5.31 10.88 -2.15
N ALA A 31 -5.28 9.63 -1.71
CA ALA A 31 -6.27 8.60 -2.08
C ALA A 31 -7.62 8.80 -1.37
N GLU A 32 -8.71 8.46 -2.06
CA GLU A 32 -10.08 8.48 -1.51
C GLU A 32 -10.36 7.20 -0.69
N LYS A 33 -9.78 6.07 -1.10
CA LYS A 33 -9.76 4.82 -0.33
C LYS A 33 -8.37 4.14 -0.37
N LEU A 34 -8.00 3.56 0.75
CA LEU A 34 -6.76 2.81 0.97
C LEU A 34 -7.11 1.32 1.09
N VAL A 35 -6.39 0.44 0.38
CA VAL A 35 -6.54 -1.02 0.51
C VAL A 35 -5.21 -1.61 0.98
N VAL A 36 -5.25 -2.19 2.16
CA VAL A 36 -4.08 -2.70 2.88
C VAL A 36 -4.04 -4.21 2.80
N ILE A 37 -2.93 -4.79 2.35
CA ILE A 37 -2.69 -6.25 2.42
C ILE A 37 -1.63 -6.50 3.50
N THR A 38 -2.02 -7.16 4.60
CA THR A 38 -1.24 -7.19 5.86
C THR A 38 -1.49 -8.48 6.64
N SER A 39 -0.58 -8.83 7.56
CA SER A 39 -0.88 -9.82 8.61
C SER A 39 -1.67 -9.22 9.77
N ARG A 40 -2.25 -10.08 10.62
CA ARG A 40 -2.95 -9.68 11.87
C ARG A 40 -2.03 -9.04 12.92
N GLU A 41 -0.74 -9.36 12.90
CA GLU A 41 0.23 -8.75 13.82
C GLU A 41 0.44 -7.28 13.46
N CYS A 42 0.64 -7.02 12.16
CA CYS A 42 0.88 -5.70 11.60
C CYS A 42 -0.40 -4.85 11.55
N GLU A 43 -1.60 -5.47 11.60
CA GLU A 43 -2.91 -4.80 11.66
C GLU A 43 -2.98 -3.73 12.77
N LYS A 44 -2.30 -3.95 13.90
CA LYS A 44 -2.30 -3.02 15.05
C LYS A 44 -1.65 -1.66 14.75
N LEU A 45 -0.81 -1.59 13.72
CA LEU A 45 -0.13 -0.36 13.30
C LEU A 45 -0.99 0.49 12.34
N LEU A 46 -2.17 -0.01 11.92
CA LEU A 46 -2.99 0.62 10.88
C LEU A 46 -3.44 2.03 11.25
N ASP A 47 -3.95 2.18 12.46
CA ASP A 47 -4.56 3.43 12.91
C ASP A 47 -3.49 4.47 13.26
N GLU A 48 -2.35 4.06 13.81
CA GLU A 48 -1.15 4.89 14.00
C GLU A 48 -0.66 5.47 12.66
N ILE A 49 -0.48 4.62 11.64
CA ILE A 49 -0.07 5.05 10.28
C ILE A 49 -1.09 6.02 9.67
N LYS A 50 -2.40 5.78 9.86
CA LYS A 50 -3.48 6.65 9.36
C LYS A 50 -3.48 8.02 10.03
N GLU A 51 -3.30 8.05 11.35
CA GLU A 51 -3.25 9.28 12.14
C GLU A 51 -2.02 10.11 11.78
N GLU A 52 -0.83 9.51 11.81
CA GLU A 52 0.43 10.14 11.38
C GLU A 52 0.36 10.61 9.92
N ALA A 53 -0.25 9.84 9.02
CA ALA A 53 -0.45 10.28 7.63
C ALA A 53 -1.44 11.46 7.48
N ASN A 54 -2.26 11.71 8.52
CA ASN A 54 -3.50 12.48 8.44
C ASN A 54 -4.37 11.99 7.27
N PHE A 55 -4.58 10.68 7.20
CA PHE A 55 -5.45 10.02 6.22
C PHE A 55 -6.90 10.06 6.71
N ARG A 56 -7.83 10.47 5.83
CA ARG A 56 -9.25 10.69 6.15
C ARG A 56 -10.21 10.01 5.15
N GLY A 57 -9.68 9.22 4.21
CA GLY A 57 -10.48 8.39 3.32
C GLY A 57 -10.91 7.08 3.97
N GLU A 58 -11.62 6.25 3.22
CA GLU A 58 -11.97 4.89 3.66
C GLU A 58 -10.71 3.99 3.68
N CYS A 59 -10.64 3.02 4.60
CA CYS A 59 -9.50 2.11 4.70
C CYS A 59 -9.99 0.65 4.84
N GLU A 60 -9.76 -0.14 3.81
CA GLU A 60 -10.13 -1.56 3.74
C GLU A 60 -8.93 -2.44 4.11
N LYS A 61 -9.20 -3.50 4.88
CA LYS A 61 -8.18 -4.41 5.39
C LYS A 61 -8.31 -5.79 4.75
N LEU A 62 -7.26 -6.21 4.06
CA LEU A 62 -7.07 -7.54 3.54
C LEU A 62 -6.05 -8.27 4.42
N LEU A 63 -6.58 -9.01 5.39
CA LEU A 63 -5.79 -9.88 6.24
C LEU A 63 -5.36 -11.12 5.46
N ILE A 64 -4.07 -11.42 5.54
CA ILE A 64 -3.44 -12.69 5.18
C ILE A 64 -3.01 -13.34 6.50
N ASP A 65 -3.40 -14.58 6.74
CA ASP A 65 -3.13 -15.28 8.00
C ASP A 65 -1.68 -15.77 8.09
N ASP A 66 -1.09 -16.25 6.99
CA ASP A 66 0.36 -16.52 6.91
C ASP A 66 1.07 -15.59 5.90
N PRO A 67 1.79 -14.55 6.35
CA PRO A 67 2.47 -13.61 5.47
C PRO A 67 3.79 -14.15 4.87
N PHE A 68 4.17 -15.40 5.11
CA PHE A 68 5.39 -16.03 4.57
C PHE A 68 5.06 -17.18 3.61
N GLU A 69 4.14 -18.07 3.98
CA GLU A 69 3.81 -19.30 3.25
C GLU A 69 2.34 -19.38 2.77
N GLY A 70 1.46 -18.44 3.18
CA GLY A 70 0.02 -18.38 2.88
C GLY A 70 -0.37 -18.07 1.43
N ILE A 71 0.32 -18.66 0.45
CA ILE A 71 0.09 -18.45 -0.99
C ILE A 71 -1.33 -18.84 -1.44
N ASP A 72 -1.96 -19.82 -0.79
CA ASP A 72 -3.33 -20.26 -1.09
C ASP A 72 -4.39 -19.18 -0.81
N GLU A 73 -4.07 -18.21 0.07
CA GLU A 73 -4.94 -17.07 0.37
C GLU A 73 -5.04 -16.07 -0.81
N LEU A 74 -4.11 -16.13 -1.78
CA LEU A 74 -4.02 -15.21 -2.92
C LEU A 74 -5.34 -15.04 -3.68
N LYS A 75 -6.11 -16.12 -3.89
CA LYS A 75 -7.41 -16.04 -4.58
C LYS A 75 -8.42 -15.23 -3.77
N SER A 76 -8.50 -15.47 -2.45
CA SER A 76 -9.35 -14.72 -1.51
C SER A 76 -8.96 -13.24 -1.50
N ALA A 77 -7.66 -12.94 -1.54
CA ALA A 77 -7.14 -11.58 -1.61
C ALA A 77 -7.51 -10.88 -2.93
N ILE A 78 -7.35 -11.55 -4.07
CA ILE A 78 -7.73 -11.04 -5.39
C ILE A 78 -9.23 -10.73 -5.45
N ASP A 79 -10.09 -11.62 -4.97
CA ASP A 79 -11.54 -11.46 -5.11
C ASP A 79 -12.08 -10.36 -4.18
N LYS A 80 -11.66 -10.30 -2.92
CA LYS A 80 -11.98 -9.18 -2.00
C LYS A 80 -11.48 -7.83 -2.53
N ALA A 81 -10.27 -7.77 -3.09
CA ALA A 81 -9.72 -6.54 -3.64
C ALA A 81 -10.51 -6.02 -4.86
N LYS A 82 -11.11 -6.90 -5.68
CA LYS A 82 -12.02 -6.48 -6.77
C LYS A 82 -13.28 -5.80 -6.23
N GLU A 83 -13.83 -6.28 -5.12
CA GLU A 83 -15.02 -5.71 -4.48
C GLU A 83 -14.72 -4.34 -3.86
N PHE A 84 -13.68 -4.25 -3.02
CA PHE A 84 -13.22 -3.01 -2.40
C PHE A 84 -12.85 -1.91 -3.42
N LEU A 85 -12.39 -2.31 -4.60
CA LEU A 85 -11.97 -1.40 -5.69
C LEU A 85 -12.95 -1.43 -6.87
N LYS A 86 -14.23 -1.75 -6.65
CA LYS A 86 -15.28 -1.63 -7.67
C LYS A 86 -15.65 -0.17 -7.90
N GLY A 87 -15.71 0.26 -9.16
CA GLY A 87 -16.23 1.59 -9.55
C GLY A 87 -15.21 2.64 -10.00
N PHE A 88 -13.90 2.36 -9.97
CA PHE A 88 -12.87 3.38 -10.26
C PHE A 88 -11.92 3.05 -11.42
N GLY A 89 -11.19 4.09 -11.85
CA GLY A 89 -10.26 4.04 -12.98
C GLY A 89 -8.78 4.31 -12.69
N SER A 90 -8.36 4.71 -11.48
CA SER A 90 -6.93 4.97 -11.16
C SER A 90 -6.47 4.29 -9.86
N ILE A 91 -5.35 3.57 -9.90
CA ILE A 91 -4.79 2.81 -8.77
C ILE A 91 -3.28 3.07 -8.65
N VAL A 92 -2.82 3.54 -7.49
CA VAL A 92 -1.41 3.55 -7.11
C VAL A 92 -1.09 2.23 -6.39
N VAL A 93 0.04 1.59 -6.71
CA VAL A 93 0.43 0.28 -6.15
C VAL A 93 1.81 0.37 -5.54
N ASN A 94 1.87 0.39 -4.21
CA ASN A 94 3.13 0.38 -3.47
C ASN A 94 3.69 -1.03 -3.33
N LEU A 95 4.88 -1.26 -3.88
CA LEU A 95 5.59 -2.54 -3.86
C LEU A 95 6.53 -2.71 -2.66
N THR A 96 6.55 -1.76 -1.71
CA THR A 96 7.46 -1.77 -0.54
C THR A 96 6.73 -1.75 0.79
N GLY A 97 7.06 -2.66 1.70
CA GLY A 97 6.61 -2.64 3.11
C GLY A 97 6.19 -3.98 3.67
N GLY A 98 5.78 -4.91 2.81
CA GLY A 98 5.40 -6.28 3.15
C GLY A 98 6.60 -7.23 3.25
N THR A 99 6.30 -8.50 3.53
CA THR A 99 7.15 -9.63 3.19
C THR A 99 7.21 -9.82 1.66
N THR A 100 8.08 -10.71 1.17
CA THR A 100 8.11 -11.12 -0.24
C THR A 100 6.74 -11.62 -0.73
N LEU A 101 6.05 -12.44 0.07
CA LEU A 101 4.73 -12.96 -0.27
C LEU A 101 3.66 -11.85 -0.29
N LEU A 102 3.60 -10.97 0.71
CA LEU A 102 2.64 -9.85 0.71
C LEU A 102 2.88 -8.89 -0.47
N GLY A 103 4.14 -8.65 -0.85
CA GLY A 103 4.51 -7.91 -2.05
C GLY A 103 4.08 -8.61 -3.36
N TYR A 104 4.22 -9.93 -3.43
CA TYR A 104 3.73 -10.73 -4.55
C TYR A 104 2.21 -10.70 -4.66
N ILE A 105 1.49 -10.86 -3.54
CA ILE A 105 0.01 -10.78 -3.50
C ILE A 105 -0.46 -9.41 -3.99
N VAL A 106 0.15 -8.30 -3.55
CA VAL A 106 -0.17 -6.95 -4.05
C VAL A 106 0.04 -6.82 -5.56
N LYS A 107 1.13 -7.40 -6.11
CA LYS A 107 1.41 -7.38 -7.55
C LYS A 107 0.41 -8.20 -8.37
N GLU A 108 0.01 -9.39 -7.90
CA GLU A 108 -1.01 -10.18 -8.61
C GLU A 108 -2.39 -9.55 -8.46
N VAL A 109 -2.73 -8.99 -7.30
CA VAL A 109 -3.96 -8.20 -7.10
C VAL A 109 -4.02 -7.05 -8.11
N SER A 110 -2.98 -6.22 -8.23
CA SER A 110 -2.97 -5.12 -9.21
C SER A 110 -3.04 -5.64 -10.65
N HIS A 111 -2.32 -6.72 -10.98
CA HIS A 111 -2.38 -7.35 -12.30
C HIS A 111 -3.80 -7.81 -12.66
N LYS A 112 -4.54 -8.47 -11.75
CA LYS A 112 -5.94 -8.87 -12.00
C LYS A 112 -6.94 -7.70 -12.01
N LEU A 113 -6.55 -6.51 -11.56
CA LEU A 113 -7.36 -5.29 -11.59
C LEU A 113 -7.11 -4.42 -12.83
N ASN A 114 -6.15 -4.76 -13.69
CA ASN A 114 -5.69 -3.94 -14.82
C ASN A 114 -6.68 -3.82 -16.00
N PHE A 115 -7.89 -4.39 -15.89
CA PHE A 115 -8.91 -4.34 -16.93
C PHE A 115 -9.52 -2.93 -17.06
N GLY A 116 -8.92 -2.10 -17.93
CA GLY A 116 -9.40 -0.75 -18.24
C GLY A 116 -9.08 0.31 -17.18
N ARG A 117 -8.15 0.04 -16.26
CA ARG A 117 -7.75 0.95 -15.18
C ARG A 117 -6.32 1.45 -15.38
N LYS A 118 -6.07 2.72 -15.07
CA LYS A 118 -4.71 3.26 -14.97
C LYS A 118 -4.06 2.75 -13.68
N ILE A 119 -3.05 1.91 -13.80
CA ILE A 119 -2.23 1.46 -12.67
C ILE A 119 -0.89 2.22 -12.69
N SER A 120 -0.42 2.66 -11.54
CA SER A 120 0.87 3.31 -11.36
C SER A 120 1.62 2.66 -10.21
N TYR A 121 2.70 1.94 -10.54
CA TYR A 121 3.52 1.24 -9.55
C TYR A 121 4.49 2.21 -8.89
N VAL A 122 4.70 2.05 -7.58
CA VAL A 122 5.62 2.90 -6.81
C VAL A 122 6.44 2.07 -5.82
N MET A 123 7.64 2.55 -5.51
CA MET A 123 8.45 2.06 -4.39
C MET A 123 8.86 3.22 -3.50
N ALA A 124 8.66 3.07 -2.20
CA ALA A 124 9.13 3.99 -1.19
C ALA A 124 10.55 3.61 -0.77
N THR A 125 11.46 4.58 -0.73
CA THR A 125 12.87 4.38 -0.39
C THR A 125 13.31 5.39 0.66
N ASP A 126 14.01 4.91 1.69
CA ASP A 126 14.61 5.77 2.71
C ASP A 126 16.14 5.62 2.68
N LYS A 127 16.85 6.74 2.53
CA LYS A 127 18.31 6.82 2.45
C LYS A 127 18.96 7.05 3.82
N ARG A 128 18.17 7.30 4.88
CA ARG A 128 18.66 7.52 6.24
C ARG A 128 19.18 6.20 6.85
N PRO A 129 20.15 6.23 7.78
CA PRO A 129 20.63 5.03 8.46
C PRO A 129 19.49 4.26 9.14
N ILE A 130 19.55 2.92 9.12
CA ILE A 130 18.45 2.06 9.61
C ILE A 130 18.04 2.34 11.07
N ASP A 131 18.98 2.77 11.92
CA ASP A 131 18.69 3.11 13.32
C ASP A 131 18.07 4.51 13.48
N GLU A 132 18.28 5.41 12.52
CA GLU A 132 17.51 6.65 12.42
C GLU A 132 16.09 6.37 11.94
N GLN A 133 15.90 5.46 10.97
CA GLN A 133 14.58 5.00 10.54
C GLN A 133 13.79 4.28 11.65
N LYS A 134 14.49 3.61 12.59
CA LYS A 134 13.89 3.01 13.79
C LYS A 134 13.44 4.07 14.80
N LYS A 135 14.24 5.12 15.02
CA LYS A 135 13.93 6.21 15.98
C LYS A 135 12.88 7.17 15.45
N ASN A 136 12.95 7.49 14.16
CA ASN A 136 12.11 8.47 13.47
C ASN A 136 11.41 7.80 12.25
N PRO A 137 10.41 6.93 12.47
CA PRO A 137 9.77 6.16 11.39
C PRO A 137 8.89 7.03 10.48
N TYR A 138 8.23 8.06 11.01
CA TYR A 138 7.24 8.90 10.30
C TYR A 138 7.86 10.11 9.58
N VAL A 139 9.05 9.91 8.99
CA VAL A 139 9.71 10.89 8.11
C VAL A 139 9.60 10.38 6.67
N VAL A 140 9.00 11.17 5.77
CA VAL A 140 8.79 10.77 4.37
C VAL A 140 10.12 10.76 3.60
N GLY A 141 10.50 9.59 3.10
CA GLY A 141 11.63 9.41 2.20
C GLY A 141 11.30 9.73 0.74
N GLU A 142 12.01 9.10 -0.17
CA GLU A 142 11.75 9.18 -1.62
C GLU A 142 10.66 8.18 -2.04
N ILE A 143 10.04 8.48 -3.18
CA ILE A 143 9.04 7.64 -3.84
C ILE A 143 9.40 7.62 -5.31
N LEU A 144 9.75 6.44 -5.81
CA LEU A 144 10.07 6.17 -7.20
C LEU A 144 8.80 5.68 -7.90
N GLU A 145 8.41 6.32 -8.99
CA GLU A 145 7.33 5.84 -9.88
C GLU A 145 7.93 4.89 -10.92
N ILE A 146 7.25 3.77 -11.20
CA ILE A 146 7.80 2.65 -11.99
C ILE A 146 6.92 2.39 -13.22
N ASP A 147 7.50 2.65 -14.40
CA ASP A 147 6.94 2.26 -15.69
C ASP A 147 7.18 0.76 -15.94
N ILE A 148 6.22 -0.07 -15.52
CA ILE A 148 6.14 -1.47 -15.97
C ILE A 148 5.47 -1.47 -17.35
N LYS A 149 6.22 -1.91 -18.37
CA LYS A 149 5.72 -2.16 -19.74
C LYS A 149 5.12 -3.55 -19.88
#